data_AF-A0A371QZX6-F1
#
_entry.id   AF-A0A371QZX6-F1
#
_cell.length_a   1.000
_cell.length_b   1.000
_cell.length_c   1.000
_cell.angle_alpha   90.00
_cell.angle_beta   90.00
_cell.angle_gamma   90.00
#
_symmetry.space_group_name_H-M   'P 1'
#
loop_
_entity.id
_entity.type
_entity.pdbx_description
1 polymer ?
#
loop_
_entity_poly.entity_id
_entity_poly.type
_entity_poly.pdbx_seq_one_letter_code
_entity_poly.pdbx_strand_id
1 'polypeptide(L)'
;MIVKNVYDNIATNAVETGQRIYIISTAAAYYDTSVEVISVRIRNGEPKYVVEGSGNFVIFADDDGIWAVDLEVKRWRGDYKEVVEALRKARVEVW
;
A
#
# COMPACT_ATOMS: atom_id res chain seq x y z
N MET A 1 -6.29 -2.30 -18.53
CA MET A 1 -5.66 -3.64 -18.47
C MET A 1 -5.51 -3.99 -17.00
N ILE A 2 -6.33 -4.90 -16.48
CA ILE A 2 -6.20 -5.35 -15.09
C ILE A 2 -4.90 -6.15 -15.00
N VAL A 3 -4.00 -5.73 -14.11
CA VAL A 3 -2.77 -6.47 -13.82
C VAL A 3 -3.20 -7.74 -13.08
N LYS A 4 -3.41 -8.82 -13.81
CA LYS A 4 -3.91 -10.11 -13.31
C LYS A 4 -3.18 -10.59 -12.03
N ASN A 5 -1.87 -10.32 -11.95
CA ASN A 5 -1.02 -10.62 -10.80
C ASN A 5 -1.40 -9.88 -9.51
N VAL A 6 -1.94 -8.67 -9.58
CA VAL A 6 -2.30 -7.89 -8.38
C VAL A 6 -3.58 -8.46 -7.76
N TYR A 7 -4.58 -8.78 -8.60
CA TYR A 7 -5.83 -9.40 -8.14
C TYR A 7 -5.60 -10.77 -7.48
N ASP A 8 -4.74 -11.61 -8.09
CA ASP A 8 -4.44 -12.95 -7.56
C ASP A 8 -3.68 -12.88 -6.21
N ASN A 9 -2.80 -11.89 -6.01
CA ASN A 9 -2.07 -11.68 -4.75
C ASN A 9 -2.98 -11.27 -3.57
N ILE A 10 -4.04 -10.50 -3.81
CA ILE A 10 -4.98 -10.08 -2.75
C ILE A 10 -5.84 -11.27 -2.32
N ALA A 11 -6.36 -12.02 -3.29
CA ALA A 11 -7.27 -13.13 -3.03
C ALA A 11 -6.58 -14.33 -2.35
N THR A 12 -5.27 -14.50 -2.51
CA THR A 12 -4.51 -15.58 -1.85
C THR A 12 -3.98 -15.16 -0.47
N ASN A 13 -3.43 -13.95 -0.31
CA ASN A 13 -2.83 -13.55 0.98
C ASN A 13 -3.87 -13.21 2.06
N ALA A 14 -5.05 -12.70 1.69
CA ALA A 14 -6.10 -12.40 2.67
C ALA A 14 -6.84 -13.65 3.17
N VAL A 15 -6.75 -14.78 2.44
CA VAL A 15 -7.57 -15.97 2.71
C VAL A 15 -6.78 -17.08 3.42
N GLU A 16 -5.45 -17.15 3.28
CA GLU A 16 -4.69 -18.28 3.83
C GLU A 16 -4.31 -18.18 5.32
N THR A 17 -4.24 -17.00 5.93
CA THR A 17 -3.64 -16.89 7.29
C THR A 17 -4.65 -16.96 8.44
N GLY A 18 -5.96 -16.88 8.18
CA GLY A 18 -6.97 -16.75 9.24
C GLY A 18 -6.73 -15.55 10.18
N GLN A 19 -5.81 -14.66 9.83
CA GLN A 19 -5.47 -13.49 10.63
C GLN A 19 -6.55 -12.45 10.43
N ARG A 20 -7.20 -12.08 11.53
CA ARG A 20 -8.04 -10.89 11.57
C ARG A 20 -7.15 -9.68 11.27
N ILE A 21 -7.36 -9.03 10.14
CA ILE A 21 -6.86 -7.68 9.91
C ILE A 21 -7.65 -6.77 10.86
N TYR A 22 -7.02 -6.39 11.97
CA TYR A 22 -7.60 -5.39 12.85
C TYR A 22 -7.46 -4.03 12.17
N ILE A 23 -8.58 -3.40 11.81
CA ILE A 23 -8.59 -1.99 11.43
C ILE A 23 -8.30 -1.18 12.71
N ILE A 24 -7.01 -0.92 12.95
CA ILE A 24 -6.55 -0.25 14.19
C ILE A 24 -6.80 1.27 14.14
N SER A 25 -7.12 1.81 12.97
CA SER A 25 -7.51 3.21 12.73
C SER A 25 -8.14 3.34 11.34
N THR A 26 -9.06 4.29 11.17
CA THR A 26 -9.45 4.76 9.84
C THR A 26 -8.24 5.42 9.18
N ALA A 27 -7.95 5.05 7.93
CA ALA A 27 -6.98 5.78 7.11
C ALA A 27 -7.70 6.99 6.50
N ALA A 28 -7.04 8.15 6.51
CA ALA A 28 -7.55 9.34 5.85
C ALA A 28 -7.06 9.35 4.41
N ALA A 29 -7.99 9.40 3.45
CA ALA A 29 -7.68 9.49 2.03
C ALA A 29 -8.07 10.86 1.50
N TYR A 30 -7.17 11.49 0.73
CA TYR A 30 -7.40 12.79 0.11
C TYR A 30 -6.92 12.73 -1.34
N TYR A 31 -7.72 13.23 -2.26
CA TYR A 31 -7.31 13.45 -3.65
C TYR A 31 -7.07 14.94 -3.86
N ASP A 32 -5.82 15.29 -4.15
CA ASP A 32 -5.42 16.65 -4.48
C ASP A 32 -5.39 16.81 -6.00
N THR A 33 -6.41 17.49 -6.53
CA THR A 33 -6.58 17.75 -7.96
C THR A 33 -5.56 18.75 -8.52
N SER A 34 -4.85 19.51 -7.68
CA SER A 34 -3.84 20.46 -8.16
C SER A 34 -2.56 19.77 -8.62
N VAL A 35 -2.27 18.60 -8.05
CA VAL A 35 -1.08 17.78 -8.36
C VAL A 35 -1.43 16.38 -8.84
N GLU A 36 -2.72 16.06 -8.95
CA GLU A 36 -3.24 14.75 -9.37
C GLU A 36 -2.72 13.60 -8.50
N VAL A 37 -2.74 13.79 -7.17
CA VAL A 37 -2.23 12.82 -6.19
C VAL A 37 -3.32 12.34 -5.24
N ILE A 38 -3.42 11.03 -5.08
CA ILE A 38 -4.17 10.40 -3.99
C ILE A 38 -3.19 10.13 -2.84
N SER A 39 -3.48 10.71 -1.66
CA SER A 39 -2.73 10.50 -0.44
C SER A 39 -3.53 9.66 0.54
N VAL A 40 -3.00 8.51 0.95
CA VAL A 40 -3.57 7.66 2.02
C VAL A 40 -2.69 7.78 3.26
N ARG A 41 -3.24 8.34 4.34
CA ARG A 41 -2.52 8.56 5.60
C ARG A 41 -3.09 7.71 6.72
N ILE A 42 -2.23 6.89 7.32
CA ILE A 42 -2.59 5.99 8.42
C ILE A 42 -2.41 6.67 9.79
N ARG A 43 -1.37 7.52 9.95
CA ARG A 43 -1.04 8.20 11.21
C ARG A 43 -0.53 9.62 10.95
N ASN A 44 -0.72 10.50 11.94
CA ASN A 44 -0.18 11.86 11.93
C ASN A 44 1.26 11.91 12.50
N GLY A 45 2.00 12.96 12.15
CA GLY A 45 3.40 13.18 12.53
C GLY A 45 4.39 12.95 11.39
N GLU A 46 5.68 13.02 11.71
CA GLU A 46 6.77 12.85 10.74
C GLU A 46 7.18 11.37 10.60
N PRO A 47 7.36 10.84 9.38
CA PRO A 47 7.83 9.48 9.18
C PRO A 47 9.30 9.36 9.58
N LYS A 48 9.63 8.33 10.37
CA LYS A 48 11.02 7.98 10.68
C LYS A 48 11.75 7.32 9.50
N TYR A 49 11.01 6.61 8.66
CA TYR A 49 11.53 5.89 7.50
C TYR A 49 10.68 6.26 6.27
N VAL A 50 11.34 6.53 5.15
CA VAL A 50 10.69 6.87 3.88
C VAL A 50 11.22 5.93 2.81
N VAL A 51 10.31 5.30 2.07
CA VAL A 51 10.62 4.50 0.90
C VAL A 51 9.89 5.13 -0.27
N GLU A 52 10.62 5.43 -1.34
CA GLU A 52 10.10 6.07 -2.54
C GLU A 52 10.18 5.12 -3.73
N GLY A 53 9.13 5.10 -4.55
CA GLY A 53 9.06 4.27 -5.75
C GLY A 53 8.04 4.81 -6.74
N SER A 54 8.02 4.20 -7.92
CA SER A 54 7.06 4.50 -8.98
C SER A 54 6.45 3.21 -9.50
N GLY A 55 5.17 3.25 -9.83
CA GLY A 55 4.50 2.15 -10.53
C GLY A 55 3.03 2.43 -10.77
N ASN A 56 2.22 1.39 -10.81
CA ASN A 56 0.78 1.52 -10.96
C ASN A 56 0.10 1.35 -9.61
N PHE A 57 -1.16 1.76 -9.51
CA PHE A 57 -1.99 1.44 -8.37
C PHE A 57 -3.36 0.94 -8.83
N VAL A 58 -4.04 0.22 -7.94
CA VAL A 58 -5.43 -0.20 -8.11
C VAL A 58 -6.19 0.17 -6.84
N ILE A 59 -7.33 0.83 -6.99
CA ILE A 59 -8.24 1.13 -5.88
C ILE A 59 -9.46 0.23 -6.04
N PHE A 60 -9.74 -0.54 -4.98
CA PHE A 60 -10.94 -1.33 -4.83
C PHE A 60 -11.91 -0.55 -3.95
N ALA A 61 -13.15 -0.35 -4.40
CA ALA A 61 -14.15 0.41 -3.68
C ALA A 61 -15.55 -0.16 -3.92
N ASP A 62 -16.43 0.02 -2.95
CA ASP A 62 -17.85 -0.35 -2.97
C ASP A 62 -18.72 0.77 -2.38
N ASP A 63 -19.99 0.47 -2.07
CA ASP A 63 -20.95 1.44 -1.54
C ASP A 63 -20.53 2.02 -0.17
N ASP A 64 -19.65 1.35 0.57
CA ASP A 64 -19.12 1.80 1.86
C ASP A 64 -17.79 2.58 1.71
N GLY A 65 -17.29 2.74 0.48
CA GLY A 65 -16.09 3.51 0.16
C GLY A 65 -14.92 2.65 -0.31
N ILE A 66 -13.68 3.10 -0.04
CA ILE A 66 -12.48 2.38 -0.46
C ILE A 66 -12.30 1.12 0.40
N TRP A 67 -12.33 -0.05 -0.23
CA TRP A 67 -12.08 -1.35 0.38
C TRP A 67 -10.58 -1.65 0.50
N ALA A 68 -9.80 -1.39 -0.55
CA ALA A 68 -8.34 -1.58 -0.55
C ALA A 68 -7.63 -0.70 -1.59
N VAL A 69 -6.33 -0.50 -1.39
CA VAL A 69 -5.42 0.13 -2.36
C VAL A 69 -4.18 -0.73 -2.50
N ASP A 70 -3.92 -1.15 -3.74
CA ASP A 70 -2.74 -1.91 -4.09
C ASP A 70 -1.76 -1.05 -4.86
N LEU A 71 -0.48 -1.15 -4.50
CA LEU A 71 0.61 -0.43 -5.14
C LEU A 71 1.52 -1.44 -5.84
N GLU A 72 1.44 -1.49 -7.17
CA GLU A 72 2.43 -2.19 -7.99
C GLU A 72 3.69 -1.32 -8.06
N VAL A 73 4.84 -1.85 -7.65
CA VAL A 73 6.10 -1.11 -7.71
C VAL A 73 6.89 -1.55 -8.94
N LYS A 74 7.02 -0.65 -9.91
CA LYS A 74 7.84 -0.87 -11.12
C LYS A 74 9.32 -0.54 -10.88
N ARG A 75 9.58 0.44 -10.02
CA ARG A 75 10.94 0.89 -9.71
C ARG A 75 11.00 1.53 -8.32
N TRP A 76 12.03 1.17 -7.56
CA TRP A 76 12.40 1.84 -6.32
C TRP A 76 13.39 2.98 -6.57
N ARG A 77 13.31 4.03 -5.74
CA ARG A 77 14.34 5.07 -5.67
C ARG A 77 15.31 4.70 -4.54
N GLY A 78 16.37 3.98 -4.89
CA GLY A 78 17.38 3.49 -3.95
C GLY A 78 17.81 2.06 -4.28
N ASP A 79 18.77 1.54 -3.53
CA ASP A 79 19.14 0.13 -3.64
C ASP A 79 18.02 -0.77 -3.10
N TYR A 80 17.75 -1.87 -3.80
CA TYR A 80 16.68 -2.80 -3.43
C TYR A 80 16.85 -3.36 -2.01
N LYS A 81 18.08 -3.67 -1.58
CA LYS A 81 18.31 -4.23 -0.24
C LYS A 81 18.04 -3.18 0.83
N GLU A 82 18.43 -1.93 0.60
CA GLU A 82 18.15 -0.83 1.52
C GLU A 82 16.64 -0.61 1.68
N VAL A 83 15.89 -0.68 0.59
CA VAL A 83 14.41 -0.60 0.63
C VAL A 83 13.82 -1.74 1.44
N VAL A 84 14.21 -2.99 1.15
CA VAL A 84 13.72 -4.16 1.89
C VAL A 84 14.06 -4.06 3.38
N GLU A 85 15.25 -3.59 3.72
CA GLU A 85 15.65 -3.38 5.11
C GLU A 85 14.80 -2.29 5.79
N ALA A 86 14.52 -1.19 5.11
CA ALA A 86 13.66 -0.12 5.62
C ALA A 86 12.22 -0.62 5.87
N LEU A 87 11.65 -1.39 4.95
CA LEU A 87 10.34 -2.02 5.10
C LEU A 87 10.29 -2.95 6.32
N ARG A 88 11.30 -3.82 6.47
CA ARG A 88 11.40 -4.71 7.64
C ARG A 88 11.53 -3.93 8.95
N LYS A 89 12.34 -2.85 8.99
CA LYS A 89 12.45 -1.95 10.16
C LYS A 89 11.12 -1.26 10.49
N ALA A 90 10.30 -0.98 9.48
CA ALA A 90 8.95 -0.45 9.63
C ALA A 90 7.91 -1.52 9.99
N ARG A 91 8.32 -2.78 10.21
CA ARG A 91 7.45 -3.93 10.52
C ARG A 91 6.50 -4.30 9.39
N VAL A 92 6.89 -4.02 8.15
CA VAL A 92 6.23 -4.54 6.95
C VAL A 92 6.79 -5.94 6.68
N GLU A 93 5.90 -6.92 6.50
CA GLU A 93 6.27 -8.27 6.09
C GLU A 93 6.73 -8.27 4.62
N VAL A 94 7.84 -8.95 4.35
CA VAL A 94 8.43 -9.05 3.01
C VAL A 94 8.69 -10.51 2.73
N TRP A 95 8.04 -11.04 1.68
CA TRP A 95 8.08 -12.43 1.25
C TRP A 95 8.93 -12.59 0.00
#